data_AF-A0A3N5QD60-F1
#
_entry.id   AF-A0A3N5QD60-F1
#
_cell.length_a   1.000
_cell.length_b   1.000
_cell.length_c   1.000
_cell.angle_alpha   90.00
_cell.angle_beta   90.00
_cell.angle_gamma   90.00
#
_symmetry.space_group_name_H-M   'P 1'
#
loop_
_entity.id
_entity.type
_entity.pdbx_description
1 polymer ?
#
loop_
_entity_poly.entity_id
_entity_poly.type
_entity_poly.pdbx_seq_one_letter_code
_entity_poly.pdbx_strand_id
1 'polypeptide(L)'
;MNIRSVLKLNRLHRWIKAKIHAKALILLYHRIATPPIDPQLLAVAQAHFEQHLDVICKYYHPLSLNDLCRAIQTKAVPPHSIVITFDDGYSDNLYAAKPLLEKYNIPATVFVTGGLIGPSASLWWDELARIFLQPGPLPRVLELTINDQFHHWEINDFFPADSEKHEIRKQWNVLEESDPGSRQTVYRSLYSIIRNLSSRET
;
A
#
# COMPACT_ATOMS: atom_id res chain seq x y z
N MET A 1 10.74 51.72 0.59
CA MET A 1 10.86 50.41 -0.10
C MET A 1 9.75 49.50 0.39
N ASN A 2 8.79 49.13 -0.47
CA ASN A 2 7.49 48.59 -0.05
C ASN A 2 7.57 47.08 0.26
N ILE A 3 7.40 46.68 1.52
CA ILE A 3 7.54 45.28 1.99
C ILE A 3 6.60 44.31 1.24
N ARG A 4 5.47 44.80 0.73
CA ARG A 4 4.49 44.02 -0.05
C ARG A 4 4.99 43.62 -1.44
N SER A 5 5.87 44.40 -2.08
CA SER A 5 6.41 44.06 -3.41
C SER A 5 7.51 43.00 -3.33
N VAL A 6 8.31 43.00 -2.27
CA VAL A 6 9.35 41.98 -2.00
C VAL A 6 8.71 40.61 -1.73
N LEU A 7 7.61 40.56 -0.98
CA LEU A 7 6.88 39.31 -0.70
C LEU A 7 6.21 38.72 -1.96
N LYS A 8 5.70 39.56 -2.87
CA LYS A 8 5.15 39.11 -4.17
C LYS A 8 6.24 38.58 -5.10
N LEU A 9 7.41 39.24 -5.15
CA LEU A 9 8.57 38.77 -5.92
C LEU A 9 9.07 37.41 -5.40
N ASN A 10 9.15 37.21 -4.09
CA ASN A 10 9.59 35.96 -3.49
C ASN A 10 8.63 34.79 -3.76
N ARG A 11 7.32 35.06 -3.83
CA ARG A 11 6.32 34.05 -4.21
C ARG A 11 6.42 33.68 -5.69
N LEU A 12 6.58 34.67 -6.56
CA LEU A 12 6.74 34.46 -8.00
C LEU A 12 8.05 33.72 -8.30
N HIS A 13 9.15 34.08 -7.64
CA HIS A 13 10.44 33.41 -7.76
C HIS A 13 10.41 31.96 -7.26
N ARG A 14 9.69 31.69 -6.15
CA ARG A 14 9.48 30.32 -5.63
C ARG A 14 8.60 29.49 -6.58
N TRP A 15 7.57 30.08 -7.17
CA TRP A 15 6.67 29.43 -8.12
C TRP A 15 7.40 29.11 -9.44
N ILE A 16 8.22 30.03 -9.93
CA ILE A 16 9.11 29.84 -11.08
C ILE A 16 10.16 28.77 -10.76
N LYS A 17 10.84 28.82 -9.60
CA LYS A 17 11.76 27.75 -9.17
C LYS A 17 11.08 26.39 -9.05
N ALA A 18 9.86 26.32 -8.52
CA ALA A 18 9.11 25.06 -8.40
C ALA A 18 8.65 24.50 -9.77
N LYS A 19 8.54 25.35 -10.80
CA LYS A 19 8.36 24.93 -12.20
C LYS A 19 9.67 24.56 -12.90
N ILE A 20 10.81 25.10 -12.44
CA ILE A 20 12.14 24.86 -13.05
C ILE A 20 12.88 23.66 -12.40
N HIS A 21 12.55 23.29 -11.16
CA HIS A 21 13.08 22.05 -10.59
C HIS A 21 12.34 20.87 -11.23
N ALA A 22 13.09 20.06 -11.99
CA ALA A 22 12.60 18.79 -12.49
C ALA A 22 12.08 17.96 -11.30
N LYS A 23 10.80 17.59 -11.39
CA LYS A 23 10.11 16.77 -10.40
C LYS A 23 10.20 15.33 -10.88
N ALA A 24 10.62 14.44 -9.98
CA ALA A 24 10.46 13.01 -10.18
C ALA A 24 9.17 12.54 -9.52
N LEU A 25 8.48 11.60 -10.17
CA LEU A 25 7.37 10.86 -9.58
C LEU A 25 7.91 9.55 -9.01
N ILE A 26 7.58 9.24 -7.76
CA ILE A 26 7.90 7.94 -7.15
C ILE A 26 6.58 7.22 -6.96
N LEU A 27 6.42 6.11 -7.67
CA LEU A 27 5.25 5.24 -7.56
C LEU A 27 5.51 4.20 -6.48
N LEU A 28 4.55 4.07 -5.56
CA LEU A 28 4.54 3.05 -4.53
C LEU A 28 3.56 1.94 -4.90
N TYR A 29 4.07 0.71 -4.94
CA TYR A 29 3.29 -0.51 -5.02
C TYR A 29 3.55 -1.34 -3.77
N HIS A 30 2.68 -2.31 -3.50
CA HIS A 30 2.94 -3.34 -2.49
C HIS A 30 2.87 -4.70 -3.16
N ARG A 31 1.72 -5.01 -3.78
CA ARG A 31 1.47 -6.32 -4.40
C ARG A 31 1.08 -6.22 -5.86
N ILE A 32 1.61 -7.13 -6.68
CA ILE A 32 1.15 -7.39 -8.04
C ILE A 32 0.43 -8.75 -8.05
N ALA A 33 -0.85 -8.73 -7.69
CA ALA A 33 -1.63 -9.94 -7.44
C ALA A 33 -3.14 -9.71 -7.62
N THR A 34 -3.91 -10.77 -7.55
CA THR A 34 -5.39 -10.72 -7.51
C THR A 34 -5.86 -11.58 -6.34
N PRO A 35 -5.54 -11.19 -5.09
CA PRO A 35 -5.98 -11.95 -3.93
C PRO A 35 -7.52 -11.94 -3.85
N PRO A 36 -8.14 -12.99 -3.30
CA PRO A 36 -9.60 -13.04 -3.17
C PRO A 36 -10.17 -11.98 -2.23
N ILE A 37 -9.33 -11.44 -1.33
CA ILE A 37 -9.67 -10.41 -0.35
C ILE A 37 -8.48 -9.45 -0.26
N ASP A 38 -8.72 -8.16 -0.45
CA ASP A 38 -7.71 -7.09 -0.34
C ASP A 38 -8.26 -5.89 0.45
N PRO A 39 -8.43 -6.04 1.77
CA PRO A 39 -9.14 -5.05 2.57
C PRO A 39 -8.36 -3.73 2.68
N GLN A 40 -7.04 -3.77 2.46
CA GLN A 40 -6.14 -2.62 2.53
C GLN A 40 -5.84 -2.00 1.16
N LEU A 41 -6.41 -2.54 0.08
CA LEU A 41 -6.23 -2.06 -1.31
C LEU A 41 -4.75 -2.01 -1.71
N LEU A 42 -3.98 -3.04 -1.35
CA LEU A 42 -2.53 -3.13 -1.61
C LEU A 42 -2.21 -3.79 -2.95
N ALA A 43 -3.16 -4.49 -3.54
CA ALA A 43 -2.96 -5.31 -4.73
C ALA A 43 -3.36 -4.60 -6.02
N VAL A 44 -2.46 -4.64 -6.99
CA VAL A 44 -2.72 -4.30 -8.39
C VAL A 44 -2.69 -5.57 -9.20
N ALA A 45 -3.75 -5.84 -9.98
CA ALA A 45 -3.76 -6.97 -10.90
C ALA A 45 -2.61 -6.88 -11.90
N GLN A 46 -1.98 -8.00 -12.23
CA GLN A 46 -0.82 -8.05 -13.11
C GLN A 46 -1.08 -7.39 -14.48
N ALA A 47 -2.28 -7.58 -15.05
CA ALA A 47 -2.69 -6.95 -16.31
C ALA A 47 -2.75 -5.41 -16.21
N HIS A 48 -3.22 -4.86 -15.08
CA HIS A 48 -3.23 -3.40 -14.85
C HIS A 48 -1.82 -2.87 -14.62
N PHE A 49 -0.97 -3.65 -13.93
CA PHE A 49 0.44 -3.27 -13.77
C PHE A 49 1.14 -3.18 -15.12
N GLU A 50 0.93 -4.13 -16.03
CA GLU A 50 1.46 -4.07 -17.40
C GLU A 50 0.97 -2.81 -18.15
N GLN A 51 -0.31 -2.46 -18.04
CA GLN A 51 -0.84 -1.20 -18.59
C GLN A 51 -0.18 0.04 -17.98
N HIS A 52 0.16 0.03 -16.70
CA HIS A 52 0.92 1.11 -16.08
C HIS A 52 2.31 1.22 -16.72
N LEU A 53 3.01 0.09 -16.95
CA LEU A 53 4.33 0.09 -17.60
C LEU A 53 4.26 0.63 -19.04
N ASP A 54 3.21 0.30 -19.80
CA ASP A 54 2.98 0.88 -21.13
C ASP A 54 2.93 2.42 -21.10
N VAL A 55 2.16 2.98 -20.16
CA VAL A 55 2.05 4.43 -19.97
C VAL A 55 3.39 5.02 -19.54
N ILE A 56 4.11 4.36 -18.64
CA ILE A 56 5.41 4.80 -18.14
C ILE A 56 6.43 4.87 -19.28
N CYS A 57 6.57 3.82 -20.09
CA CYS A 57 7.48 3.81 -21.24
C CYS A 57 7.14 4.89 -22.28
N LYS A 58 5.85 5.23 -22.41
CA LYS A 58 5.40 6.20 -23.41
C LYS A 58 5.62 7.67 -22.99
N TYR A 59 5.50 7.98 -21.70
CA TYR A 59 5.41 9.37 -21.22
C TYR A 59 6.46 9.77 -20.18
N TYR A 60 7.21 8.82 -19.63
CA TYR A 60 8.16 9.07 -18.56
C TYR A 60 9.56 8.54 -18.88
N HIS A 61 10.53 8.96 -18.08
CA HIS A 61 11.90 8.47 -18.09
C HIS A 61 12.13 7.63 -16.81
N PRO A 62 12.03 6.29 -16.90
CA PRO A 62 12.24 5.43 -15.75
C PRO A 62 13.68 5.48 -15.27
N LEU A 63 13.88 5.62 -13.96
CA LEU A 63 15.19 5.64 -13.31
C LEU A 63 15.21 4.65 -12.15
N SER A 64 16.39 4.11 -11.85
CA SER A 64 16.59 3.46 -10.56
C SER A 64 16.53 4.52 -9.45
N LEU A 65 16.13 4.13 -8.24
CA LEU A 65 16.12 5.06 -7.11
C LEU A 65 17.52 5.64 -6.85
N ASN A 66 18.58 4.84 -7.03
CA ASN A 66 19.97 5.29 -6.91
C ASN A 66 20.34 6.36 -7.94
N ASP A 67 19.91 6.19 -9.20
CA ASP A 67 20.18 7.18 -10.25
C ASP A 67 19.40 8.47 -10.01
N LEU A 68 18.16 8.37 -9.51
CA LEU A 68 17.42 9.54 -9.07
C LEU A 68 18.14 10.27 -7.93
N CYS A 69 18.61 9.57 -6.90
CA CYS A 69 19.39 10.16 -5.81
C CYS A 69 20.63 10.89 -6.33
N ARG A 70 21.39 10.28 -7.26
CA ARG A 70 22.56 10.89 -7.89
C ARG A 70 22.17 12.14 -8.68
N ALA A 71 21.11 12.07 -9.48
CA ALA A 71 20.61 13.20 -10.27
C ALA A 71 20.13 14.37 -9.41
N ILE A 72 19.55 14.10 -8.24
CA ILE A 72 19.17 15.14 -7.27
C ILE A 72 20.43 15.84 -6.72
N GLN A 73 21.45 15.08 -6.35
CA GLN A 73 22.72 15.63 -5.83
C GLN A 73 23.41 16.54 -6.87
N THR A 74 23.39 16.15 -8.14
CA THR A 74 23.98 16.93 -9.24
C THR A 74 23.04 17.98 -9.83
N LYS A 75 21.80 18.11 -9.32
CA LYS A 75 20.74 18.99 -9.84
C LYS A 75 20.43 18.74 -11.33
N ALA A 76 20.54 17.49 -11.78
CA ALA A 76 20.37 17.05 -13.15
C ALA A 76 19.27 15.98 -13.29
N VAL A 77 18.15 16.15 -12.58
CA VAL A 77 17.00 15.24 -12.70
C VAL A 77 16.39 15.38 -14.10
N PRO A 78 16.31 14.31 -14.91
CA PRO A 78 15.66 14.36 -16.21
C PRO A 78 14.18 14.81 -16.07
N PRO A 79 13.65 15.58 -17.04
CA PRO A 79 12.22 15.88 -17.06
C PRO A 79 11.42 14.57 -17.18
N HIS A 80 10.24 14.54 -16.55
CA HIS A 80 9.38 13.34 -16.53
C HIS A 80 10.06 12.10 -15.94
N SER A 81 11.01 12.27 -15.00
CA SER A 81 11.60 11.13 -14.28
C SER A 81 10.54 10.39 -13.47
N ILE A 82 10.59 9.06 -13.51
CA ILE A 82 9.75 8.21 -12.68
C ILE A 82 10.55 7.07 -12.05
N VAL A 83 10.22 6.71 -10.81
CA VAL A 83 10.80 5.57 -10.10
C VAL A 83 9.68 4.67 -9.62
N ILE A 84 9.86 3.35 -9.76
CA ILE A 84 8.94 2.34 -9.22
C ILE A 84 9.54 1.79 -7.93
N THR A 85 8.75 1.80 -6.87
CA THR A 85 9.10 1.24 -5.56
C THR A 85 8.04 0.22 -5.12
N PHE A 86 8.48 -0.82 -4.42
CA PHE A 86 7.63 -1.80 -3.76
C PHE A 86 7.97 -1.83 -2.28
N ASP A 87 6.97 -1.73 -1.41
CA ASP A 87 7.14 -1.92 0.02
C ASP A 87 6.79 -3.36 0.42
N ASP A 88 7.15 -3.72 1.65
CA ASP A 88 6.90 -4.98 2.35
C ASP A 88 7.68 -6.22 1.86
N GLY A 89 7.94 -6.33 0.56
CA GLY A 89 8.68 -7.45 -0.02
C GLY A 89 7.85 -8.71 -0.26
N TYR A 90 6.59 -8.55 -0.68
CA TYR A 90 5.74 -9.67 -1.07
C TYR A 90 6.35 -10.49 -2.21
N SER A 91 6.18 -11.82 -2.17
CA SER A 91 6.74 -12.74 -3.16
C SER A 91 6.22 -12.47 -4.59
N ASP A 92 5.03 -11.89 -4.72
CA ASP A 92 4.48 -11.50 -6.02
C ASP A 92 5.27 -10.38 -6.72
N ASN A 93 6.09 -9.60 -6.00
CA ASN A 93 7.07 -8.69 -6.61
C ASN A 93 8.10 -9.47 -7.45
N LEU A 94 8.50 -10.67 -7.00
CA LEU A 94 9.45 -11.53 -7.71
C LEU A 94 8.77 -12.29 -8.85
N TYR A 95 7.60 -12.88 -8.60
CA TYR A 95 6.99 -13.82 -9.56
C TYR A 95 6.09 -13.15 -10.60
N ALA A 96 5.47 -12.01 -10.29
CA ALA A 96 4.55 -11.30 -11.19
C ALA A 96 5.11 -9.96 -11.69
N ALA A 97 5.71 -9.14 -10.81
CA ALA A 97 6.21 -7.82 -11.20
C ALA A 97 7.53 -7.89 -12.00
N LYS A 98 8.52 -8.64 -11.49
CA LYS A 98 9.86 -8.71 -12.09
C LYS A 98 9.87 -9.10 -13.58
N PRO A 99 9.14 -10.14 -14.05
CA PRO A 99 9.15 -10.50 -15.47
C PRO A 99 8.66 -9.36 -16.37
N LEU A 100 7.66 -8.59 -15.92
CA LEU A 100 7.16 -7.43 -16.64
C LEU A 100 8.16 -6.27 -16.59
N LEU A 101 8.75 -5.97 -15.44
CA LEU A 101 9.79 -4.94 -15.33
C LEU A 101 10.98 -5.23 -16.24
N GLU A 102 11.42 -6.49 -16.34
CA GLU A 102 12.48 -6.93 -17.26
C GLU A 102 12.06 -6.79 -18.72
N LYS A 103 10.83 -7.20 -19.07
CA LYS A 103 10.26 -7.04 -20.43
C LYS A 103 10.28 -5.58 -20.89
N TYR A 104 9.97 -4.63 -19.99
CA TYR A 104 9.92 -3.20 -20.29
C TYR A 104 11.26 -2.47 -20.04
N ASN A 105 12.28 -3.18 -19.54
CA ASN A 105 13.56 -2.62 -19.12
C ASN A 105 13.42 -1.44 -18.12
N ILE A 106 12.49 -1.58 -17.17
CA ILE A 106 12.21 -0.58 -16.14
C ILE A 106 12.84 -1.03 -14.81
N PRO A 107 13.76 -0.24 -14.22
CA PRO A 107 14.27 -0.53 -12.89
C PRO A 107 13.20 -0.30 -11.82
N ALA A 108 13.26 -1.11 -10.76
CA ALA A 108 12.44 -0.93 -9.57
C ALA A 108 13.27 -1.15 -8.29
N THR A 109 12.80 -0.61 -7.18
CA THR A 109 13.38 -0.83 -5.84
C THR A 109 12.38 -1.56 -4.97
N VAL A 110 12.83 -2.57 -4.22
CA VAL A 110 11.98 -3.30 -3.25
C VAL A 110 12.53 -3.04 -1.84
N PHE A 111 11.70 -2.48 -0.98
CA PHE A 111 11.98 -2.30 0.45
C PHE A 111 11.46 -3.51 1.21
N VAL A 112 12.35 -4.44 1.52
CA VAL A 112 11.99 -5.71 2.16
C VAL A 112 11.92 -5.55 3.69
N THR A 113 10.84 -6.04 4.29
CA THR A 113 10.70 -6.09 5.75
C THR A 113 11.54 -7.25 6.30
N GLY A 114 12.82 -6.97 6.60
CA GLY A 114 13.81 -7.99 6.95
C GLY A 114 13.46 -8.90 8.14
N GLY A 115 12.64 -8.42 9.09
CA GLY A 115 12.15 -9.22 10.21
C GLY A 115 11.07 -10.24 9.87
N LEU A 116 10.53 -10.20 8.64
CA LEU A 116 9.42 -11.03 8.17
C LEU A 116 9.81 -11.83 6.92
N ILE A 117 11.01 -12.44 6.94
CA ILE A 117 11.47 -13.32 5.87
C ILE A 117 11.23 -14.77 6.27
N GLY A 118 10.46 -15.51 5.47
CA GLY A 118 10.28 -16.95 5.61
C GLY A 118 8.83 -17.41 5.35
N PRO A 119 8.60 -18.72 5.22
CA PRO A 119 7.30 -19.28 4.84
C PRO A 119 6.20 -19.09 5.89
N SER A 120 6.54 -18.74 7.12
CA SER A 120 5.59 -18.50 8.21
C SER A 120 5.53 -17.03 8.64
N ALA A 121 6.23 -16.14 7.92
CA ALA A 121 6.23 -14.72 8.20
C ALA A 121 5.13 -14.04 7.40
N SER A 122 4.22 -13.37 8.12
CA SER A 122 3.13 -12.59 7.55
C SER A 122 3.08 -11.24 8.24
N LEU A 123 2.68 -10.21 7.50
CA LEU A 123 2.35 -8.92 8.10
C LEU A 123 1.07 -9.06 8.93
N TRP A 124 1.00 -8.35 10.06
CA TRP A 124 -0.10 -8.54 11.01
C TRP A 124 -1.47 -8.19 10.39
N TRP A 125 -1.54 -7.25 9.44
CA TRP A 125 -2.79 -6.94 8.75
C TRP A 125 -3.23 -8.07 7.81
N ASP A 126 -2.29 -8.77 7.19
CA ASP A 126 -2.60 -9.96 6.39
C ASP A 126 -3.08 -11.09 7.29
N GLU A 127 -2.50 -11.25 8.48
CA GLU A 127 -2.97 -12.22 9.48
C GLU A 127 -4.38 -11.90 9.99
N LEU A 128 -4.68 -10.63 10.29
CA LEU A 128 -6.04 -10.21 10.61
C LEU A 128 -7.01 -10.53 9.47
N ALA A 129 -6.63 -10.25 8.22
CA ALA A 129 -7.47 -10.53 7.06
C ALA A 129 -7.69 -12.05 6.90
N ARG A 130 -6.63 -12.86 7.09
CA ARG A 130 -6.68 -14.32 7.06
C ARG A 130 -7.63 -14.88 8.13
N ILE A 131 -7.55 -14.37 9.36
CA ILE A 131 -8.35 -14.86 10.48
C ILE A 131 -9.83 -14.47 10.32
N PHE A 132 -10.11 -13.20 10.05
CA PHE A 132 -11.47 -12.69 10.15
C PHE A 132 -12.22 -12.69 8.82
N LEU A 133 -11.54 -12.44 7.70
CA LEU A 133 -12.21 -12.22 6.42
C LEU A 133 -12.29 -13.49 5.56
N GLN A 134 -11.45 -14.50 5.82
CA GLN A 134 -11.57 -15.80 5.15
C GLN A 134 -12.62 -16.72 5.82
N PRO A 135 -13.26 -17.62 5.06
CA PRO A 135 -14.11 -18.66 5.63
C PRO A 135 -13.33 -19.53 6.62
N GLY A 136 -13.91 -19.77 7.79
CA GLY A 136 -13.28 -20.56 8.84
C GLY A 136 -14.05 -20.46 10.15
N PRO A 137 -13.86 -21.40 11.08
CA PRO A 137 -14.50 -21.32 12.39
C PRO A 137 -13.94 -20.13 13.17
N LEU A 138 -14.83 -19.35 13.78
CA LEU A 138 -14.49 -18.31 14.75
C LEU A 138 -15.36 -18.51 16.00
N PRO A 139 -14.88 -18.12 17.19
CA PRO A 139 -15.72 -18.14 18.38
C PRO A 139 -16.89 -17.15 18.22
N ARG A 140 -18.01 -17.42 18.90
CA ARG A 140 -19.16 -16.48 18.94
C ARG A 140 -18.82 -15.17 19.64
N VAL A 141 -17.89 -15.21 20.56
CA VAL A 141 -17.43 -14.05 21.32
C VAL A 141 -15.91 -14.06 21.28
N LEU A 142 -15.32 -12.92 20.92
CA LEU A 142 -13.89 -12.67 21.04
C LEU A 142 -13.68 -11.67 22.18
N GLU A 143 -12.86 -12.07 23.15
CA GLU A 143 -12.47 -11.21 24.27
C GLU A 143 -10.96 -11.15 24.32
N LEU A 144 -10.40 -9.93 24.30
CA LEU A 144 -8.97 -9.71 24.31
C LEU A 144 -8.66 -8.54 25.24
N THR A 145 -7.58 -8.67 26.01
CA THR A 145 -6.97 -7.52 26.69
C THR A 145 -5.80 -7.04 25.86
N ILE A 146 -5.86 -5.81 25.36
CA ILE A 146 -4.81 -5.20 24.55
C ILE A 146 -4.45 -3.88 25.23
N ASN A 147 -3.18 -3.68 25.57
CA ASN A 147 -2.70 -2.50 26.30
C ASN A 147 -3.51 -2.23 27.59
N ASP A 148 -3.69 -3.28 28.41
CA ASP A 148 -4.50 -3.28 29.64
C ASP A 148 -5.98 -2.87 29.47
N GLN A 149 -6.46 -2.69 28.24
CA GLN A 149 -7.85 -2.43 27.92
C GLN A 149 -8.55 -3.72 27.49
N PHE A 150 -9.66 -4.03 28.15
CA PHE A 150 -10.50 -5.15 27.79
C PHE A 150 -11.40 -4.79 26.61
N HIS A 151 -11.38 -5.64 25.58
CA HIS A 151 -12.21 -5.53 24.40
C HIS A 151 -13.05 -6.79 24.23
N HIS A 152 -14.30 -6.59 23.82
CA HIS A 152 -15.28 -7.64 23.62
C HIS A 152 -15.97 -7.44 22.27
N TRP A 153 -16.08 -8.50 21.49
CA TRP A 153 -16.80 -8.51 20.23
C TRP A 153 -17.69 -9.75 20.11
N GLU A 154 -18.93 -9.55 19.67
CA GLU A 154 -19.80 -10.63 19.23
C GLU A 154 -19.61 -10.89 17.73
N ILE A 155 -19.37 -12.14 17.36
CA ILE A 155 -19.19 -12.60 15.99
C ILE A 155 -20.37 -13.49 15.63
N ASN A 156 -21.34 -12.90 14.92
CA ASN A 156 -22.61 -13.52 14.58
C ASN A 156 -22.70 -13.96 13.10
N ASP A 157 -21.63 -13.75 12.33
CA ASP A 157 -21.55 -14.12 10.91
C ASP A 157 -21.07 -15.54 10.66
N PHE A 158 -22.01 -16.47 10.77
CA PHE A 158 -21.88 -17.89 10.44
C PHE A 158 -22.65 -18.21 9.17
N PHE A 159 -22.29 -17.61 8.03
CA PHE A 159 -22.91 -17.94 6.75
C PHE A 159 -21.98 -18.79 5.89
N PRO A 160 -22.53 -19.76 5.13
CA PRO A 160 -21.73 -20.55 4.20
C PRO A 160 -21.20 -19.69 3.04
N ALA A 161 -20.09 -20.14 2.46
CA ALA A 161 -19.28 -19.43 1.47
C ALA A 161 -19.97 -19.21 0.11
N ASP A 162 -21.20 -19.68 -0.07
CA ASP A 162 -21.94 -19.71 -1.34
C ASP A 162 -23.08 -18.67 -1.41
N SER A 163 -23.24 -17.82 -0.39
CA SER A 163 -24.25 -16.76 -0.41
C SER A 163 -23.83 -15.54 -1.23
N GLU A 164 -24.78 -14.85 -1.87
CA GLU A 164 -24.55 -13.53 -2.52
C GLU A 164 -23.90 -12.51 -1.57
N LYS A 165 -24.20 -12.62 -0.26
CA LYS A 165 -23.56 -11.85 0.81
C LYS A 165 -22.07 -12.13 0.97
N HIS A 166 -21.57 -13.30 0.53
CA HIS A 166 -20.15 -13.64 0.55
C HIS A 166 -19.35 -12.86 -0.50
N GLU A 167 -19.90 -12.65 -1.70
CA GLU A 167 -19.22 -11.87 -2.75
C GLU A 167 -19.12 -10.39 -2.39
N ILE A 168 -20.18 -9.81 -1.82
CA ILE A 168 -20.15 -8.43 -1.29
C ILE A 168 -19.05 -8.28 -0.23
N ARG A 169 -18.86 -9.30 0.62
CA ARG A 169 -17.82 -9.30 1.67
C ARG A 169 -16.41 -9.42 1.15
N LYS A 170 -16.19 -10.04 -0.01
CA LYS A 170 -14.86 -10.10 -0.66
C LYS A 170 -14.43 -8.76 -1.23
N GLN A 171 -15.39 -7.96 -1.69
CA GLN A 171 -15.14 -6.63 -2.26
C GLN A 171 -15.01 -5.53 -1.21
N TRP A 172 -15.38 -5.83 0.04
CA TRP A 172 -15.26 -4.89 1.14
C TRP A 172 -13.80 -4.50 1.41
N ASN A 173 -13.58 -3.23 1.71
CA ASN A 173 -12.28 -2.67 2.08
C ASN A 173 -12.43 -1.62 3.18
N VAL A 174 -11.32 -1.21 3.80
CA VAL A 174 -11.33 -0.31 4.95
C VAL A 174 -11.77 1.13 4.64
N LEU A 175 -11.88 1.51 3.37
CA LEU A 175 -12.38 2.83 2.97
C LEU A 175 -13.92 2.90 2.97
N GLU A 176 -14.61 1.75 2.97
CA GLU A 176 -16.07 1.71 3.07
C GLU A 176 -16.55 2.32 4.39
N GLU A 177 -17.66 3.07 4.35
CA GLU A 177 -18.22 3.74 5.53
C GLU A 177 -18.85 2.76 6.53
N SER A 178 -19.25 1.57 6.06
CA SER A 178 -19.94 0.57 6.86
C SER A 178 -19.35 -0.82 6.70
N ASP A 179 -19.59 -1.67 7.69
CA ASP A 179 -19.13 -3.04 7.71
C ASP A 179 -20.29 -3.99 7.39
N PRO A 180 -20.16 -4.87 6.39
CA PRO A 180 -21.24 -5.78 5.95
C PRO A 180 -21.45 -6.95 6.91
N GLY A 181 -20.68 -7.02 7.99
CA GLY A 181 -20.72 -8.11 8.96
C GLY A 181 -19.81 -7.87 10.16
N SER A 182 -20.13 -8.58 11.23
CA SER A 182 -19.36 -8.66 12.48
C SER A 182 -17.89 -9.00 12.25
N ARG A 183 -17.56 -9.87 11.29
CA ARG A 183 -16.16 -10.18 10.93
C ARG A 183 -15.38 -8.95 10.47
N GLN A 184 -15.96 -8.15 9.58
CA GLN A 184 -15.37 -6.89 9.11
C GLN A 184 -15.28 -5.86 10.24
N THR A 185 -16.29 -5.79 11.09
CA THR A 185 -16.27 -4.93 12.29
C THR A 185 -15.14 -5.30 13.24
N VAL A 186 -14.95 -6.59 13.54
CA VAL A 186 -13.83 -7.05 14.38
C VAL A 186 -12.50 -6.74 13.71
N TYR A 187 -12.35 -7.03 12.41
CA TYR A 187 -11.14 -6.70 11.66
C TYR A 187 -10.80 -5.21 11.72
N ARG A 188 -11.76 -4.32 11.42
CA ARG A 188 -11.56 -2.86 11.44
C ARG A 188 -11.20 -2.37 12.84
N SER A 189 -11.89 -2.88 13.85
CA SER A 189 -11.66 -2.55 15.26
C SER A 189 -10.24 -2.95 15.69
N LEU A 190 -9.84 -4.21 15.46
CA LEU A 190 -8.51 -4.70 15.79
C LEU A 190 -7.42 -3.99 15.00
N TYR A 191 -7.65 -3.71 13.71
CA TYR A 191 -6.70 -2.95 12.90
C TYR A 191 -6.44 -1.56 13.52
N SER A 192 -7.49 -0.85 13.94
CA SER A 192 -7.38 0.45 14.59
C SER A 192 -6.62 0.37 15.93
N ILE A 193 -6.89 -0.66 16.73
CA ILE A 193 -6.21 -0.85 18.02
C ILE A 193 -4.72 -1.15 17.80
N ILE A 194 -4.41 -2.17 16.99
CA ILE A 194 -3.05 -2.68 16.80
C ILE A 194 -2.16 -1.65 16.10
N ARG A 195 -2.69 -0.93 15.10
CA ARG A 195 -1.93 0.10 14.37
C ARG A 195 -1.37 1.20 15.28
N ASN A 196 -2.05 1.47 16.39
CA ASN A 196 -1.67 2.53 17.33
C ASN A 196 -0.82 2.04 18.51
N LEU A 197 -0.47 0.75 18.53
CA LEU A 197 0.45 0.22 19.54
C LEU A 197 1.87 0.71 19.28
N SER A 198 2.62 0.95 20.35
CA SER A 198 4.01 1.36 20.24
C SER A 198 4.91 0.15 19.92
N SER A 199 6.08 0.39 19.34
CA SER A 199 7.05 -0.68 19.01
C SER A 199 7.65 -1.41 20.22
N ARG A 200 7.30 -1.02 21.45
CA ARG A 200 7.65 -1.77 22.67
C ARG A 200 6.64 -2.88 23.00
N GLU A 201 5.57 -2.98 22.22
CA GLU A 201 4.35 -3.74 22.54
C GLU A 201 3.94 -4.69 21.40
N THR A 202 4.79 -4.84 20.38
CA THR A 202 4.69 -5.81 19.25
C THR A 202 5.88 -6.76 19.26
#